data_AF-A0A357TDN3-F1
#
_entry.id   AF-A0A357TDN3-F1
#
_cell.length_a   1.000
_cell.length_b   1.000
_cell.length_c   1.000
_cell.angle_alpha   90.00
_cell.angle_beta   90.00
_cell.angle_gamma   90.00
#
_symmetry.space_group_name_H-M   'P 1'
#
loop_
_entity.id
_entity.type
_entity.pdbx_description
1 polymer ?
#
loop_
_entity_poly.entity_id
_entity_poly.type
_entity_poly.pdbx_seq_one_letter_code
_entity_poly.pdbx_strand_id
1 'polypeptide(L)'
;MAKAKRTVFRETRLAKRYAADVLKWLTGLVALNLAGCTSPGNGDGATGPEAKPGGGTIVTPAAMRTEGTVVRTNEKLNFVVLDFGFKRLPRAGQQLGIYRLGEKIGQVRVSGPAWDTYTVADIVEGEIWVGDEARLK
;
A
#
# COMPACT_ATOMS: atom_id res chain seq x y z
N MET A 1 27.13 21.70 -32.58
CA MET A 1 26.44 20.40 -32.73
C MET A 1 27.11 19.40 -31.80
N ALA A 2 26.51 19.07 -30.66
CA ALA A 2 27.07 18.12 -29.69
C ALA A 2 26.13 16.93 -29.50
N LYS A 3 26.72 15.74 -29.67
CA LYS A 3 26.06 14.45 -29.91
C LYS A 3 25.54 13.84 -28.60
N ALA A 4 24.23 13.60 -28.51
CA ALA A 4 23.59 12.96 -27.37
C ALA A 4 24.14 11.54 -27.13
N LYS A 5 24.61 11.28 -25.91
CA LYS A 5 25.13 9.97 -25.48
C LYS A 5 23.94 9.12 -25.01
N ARG A 6 23.45 8.24 -25.87
CA ARG A 6 22.46 7.20 -25.53
C ARG A 6 23.07 6.27 -24.46
N THR A 7 22.57 6.31 -23.24
CA THR A 7 22.88 5.32 -22.20
C THR A 7 21.91 4.15 -22.35
N VAL A 8 22.46 3.03 -22.82
CA VAL A 8 21.76 1.77 -23.04
C VAL A 8 21.40 1.15 -21.69
N PHE A 9 20.10 0.96 -21.52
CA PHE A 9 19.42 0.17 -20.50
C PHE A 9 20.09 -1.20 -20.33
N ARG A 10 20.65 -1.48 -19.15
CA ARG A 10 21.41 -2.70 -18.85
C ARG A 10 20.64 -3.54 -17.83
N GLU A 11 19.52 -4.11 -18.27
CA GLU A 11 18.81 -5.15 -17.52
C GLU A 11 19.48 -6.52 -17.69
N THR A 12 19.08 -7.48 -16.84
CA THR A 12 19.28 -8.95 -16.96
C THR A 12 20.35 -9.67 -16.12
N ARG A 13 20.81 -9.13 -14.98
CA ARG A 13 21.60 -9.95 -14.01
C ARG A 13 21.05 -10.09 -12.59
N LEU A 14 19.88 -9.54 -12.27
CA LEU A 14 19.34 -9.65 -10.91
C LEU A 14 18.33 -10.80 -10.72
N ALA A 15 17.65 -11.25 -11.78
CA ALA A 15 16.54 -12.20 -11.66
C ALA A 15 16.94 -13.61 -11.17
N LYS A 16 18.21 -14.03 -11.35
CA LYS A 16 18.61 -15.43 -11.10
C LYS A 16 18.87 -15.76 -9.63
N ARG A 17 19.00 -14.77 -8.74
CA ARG A 17 19.26 -15.00 -7.30
C ARG A 17 17.99 -15.08 -6.45
N TYR A 18 16.91 -14.42 -6.88
CA TYR A 18 15.64 -14.38 -6.13
C TYR A 18 14.93 -15.75 -6.04
N ALA A 19 15.05 -16.60 -7.05
CA ALA A 19 14.35 -17.90 -7.07
C ALA A 19 14.89 -18.90 -6.03
N ALA A 20 16.18 -18.80 -5.66
CA ALA A 20 16.80 -19.76 -4.74
C ALA A 20 16.46 -19.46 -3.26
N ASP A 21 16.37 -18.19 -2.89
CA ASP A 21 16.06 -17.79 -1.51
C ASP A 21 14.57 -18.01 -1.16
N VAL A 22 13.66 -17.77 -2.11
CA VAL A 22 12.22 -18.00 -1.90
C VAL A 22 11.90 -19.49 -1.71
N LEU A 23 12.57 -20.38 -2.46
CA LEU A 23 12.38 -21.82 -2.33
C LEU A 23 12.87 -22.35 -0.97
N LYS A 24 13.97 -21.79 -0.44
CA LYS A 24 14.49 -22.15 0.89
C LYS A 24 13.54 -21.76 2.02
N TRP A 25 12.92 -20.58 1.93
CA TRP A 25 11.95 -20.11 2.92
C TRP A 25 10.64 -20.91 2.94
N LEU A 26 10.18 -21.40 1.77
CA LEU A 26 8.98 -22.23 1.69
C LEU A 26 9.15 -23.61 2.35
N THR A 27 10.34 -24.22 2.27
CA THR A 27 10.61 -25.50 2.96
C THR A 27 10.70 -25.41 4.48
N GLY A 28 10.96 -24.22 5.05
CA GLY A 28 11.02 -24.04 6.50
C GLY A 28 9.65 -23.91 7.19
N LEU A 29 8.63 -23.41 6.49
CA LEU A 29 7.33 -23.07 7.08
C LEU A 29 6.38 -24.28 7.24
N VAL A 30 6.63 -25.38 6.53
CA VAL A 30 5.73 -26.56 6.51
C VAL A 30 5.88 -27.45 7.75
N ALA A 31 6.95 -27.32 8.54
CA ALA A 31 7.21 -28.20 9.69
C ALA A 31 6.57 -27.75 11.02
N LEU A 32 5.91 -26.57 11.08
CA LEU A 32 5.42 -25.97 12.33
C LEU A 32 3.88 -25.86 12.39
N ASN A 33 3.17 -26.90 11.96
CA ASN A 33 1.70 -26.96 12.03
C ASN A 33 1.20 -28.30 12.61
N LEU A 34 1.73 -28.71 13.77
CA LEU A 34 1.30 -29.92 14.47
C LEU A 34 1.14 -29.76 15.98
N ALA A 35 0.84 -28.55 16.47
CA ALA A 35 0.36 -28.36 17.83
C ALA A 35 -1.11 -27.93 17.80
N GLY A 36 -2.00 -28.92 17.71
CA GLY A 36 -3.41 -28.75 17.99
C GLY A 36 -3.63 -28.53 19.48
N CYS A 37 -4.59 -27.67 19.82
CA CYS A 37 -5.24 -27.67 21.12
C CYS A 37 -6.76 -27.75 20.91
N THR A 38 -7.34 -28.78 21.50
CA THR A 38 -8.79 -29.02 21.63
C THR A 38 -9.29 -28.34 22.92
N SER A 39 -10.62 -28.26 23.05
CA SER A 39 -11.38 -28.15 24.33
C SER A 39 -11.98 -26.75 24.66
N PRO A 40 -13.05 -26.68 25.48
CA PRO A 40 -14.44 -26.97 25.11
C PRO A 40 -15.39 -25.78 25.41
N GLY A 41 -16.64 -25.90 24.97
CA GLY A 41 -17.62 -24.81 24.92
C GLY A 41 -18.29 -24.41 26.24
N ASN A 42 -19.07 -23.32 26.13
CA ASN A 42 -20.11 -22.96 27.07
C ASN A 42 -21.33 -22.52 26.26
N GLY A 43 -22.47 -23.15 26.52
CA GLY A 43 -23.76 -22.80 25.96
C GLY A 43 -24.45 -21.65 26.70
N ASP A 44 -25.63 -21.34 26.17
CA ASP A 44 -26.68 -20.48 26.70
C ASP A 44 -26.47 -18.97 26.50
N GLY A 45 -27.40 -18.21 25.94
CA GLY A 45 -28.79 -18.53 25.62
C GLY A 45 -29.42 -17.46 24.75
N ALA A 46 -30.63 -17.79 24.31
CA ALA A 46 -31.54 -16.97 23.55
C ALA A 46 -31.71 -15.56 24.12
N THR A 47 -31.90 -14.57 23.24
CA THR A 47 -33.16 -13.80 23.11
C THR A 47 -32.83 -12.58 22.26
N GLY A 48 -33.28 -12.58 21.01
CA GLY A 48 -33.40 -11.33 20.27
C GLY A 48 -34.59 -10.53 20.80
N PRO A 49 -34.47 -9.21 20.92
CA PRO A 49 -35.62 -8.33 20.88
C PRO A 49 -35.60 -7.51 19.57
N GLU A 50 -36.63 -7.77 18.78
CA GLU A 50 -37.58 -6.75 18.32
C GLU A 50 -37.06 -5.60 17.44
N ALA A 51 -37.40 -5.70 16.16
CA ALA A 51 -37.30 -4.63 15.19
C ALA A 51 -38.18 -3.43 15.59
N LYS A 52 -37.54 -2.30 15.86
CA LYS A 52 -38.21 -1.00 16.02
C LYS A 52 -38.24 -0.28 14.65
N PRO A 53 -39.42 0.05 14.10
CA PRO A 53 -39.50 0.76 12.83
C PRO A 53 -39.30 2.26 13.09
N GLY A 54 -38.20 2.82 12.57
CA GLY A 54 -37.93 4.25 12.71
C GLY A 54 -36.47 4.58 12.47
N GLY A 55 -36.02 4.44 11.23
CA GLY A 55 -34.65 4.80 10.87
C GLY A 55 -34.61 5.14 9.41
N GLY A 56 -34.86 6.42 9.08
CA GLY A 56 -34.45 6.94 7.77
C GLY A 56 -32.98 6.59 7.59
N THR A 57 -32.69 5.72 6.62
CA THR A 57 -31.34 5.27 6.34
C THR A 57 -30.55 6.47 5.86
N ILE A 58 -29.90 7.19 6.78
CA ILE A 58 -28.86 8.13 6.44
C ILE A 58 -27.70 7.26 5.94
N VAL A 59 -27.67 7.07 4.62
CA VAL A 59 -26.51 6.52 3.93
C VAL A 59 -25.44 7.59 4.02
N THR A 60 -24.67 7.58 5.11
CA THR A 60 -23.44 8.35 5.19
C THR A 60 -22.54 7.81 4.10
N PRO A 61 -22.18 8.59 3.06
CA PRO A 61 -21.25 8.12 2.05
C PRO A 61 -19.98 7.75 2.79
N ALA A 62 -19.56 6.48 2.68
CA ALA A 62 -18.26 6.05 3.18
C ALA A 62 -17.25 7.05 2.62
N ALA A 63 -16.60 7.81 3.52
CA ALA A 63 -15.66 8.83 3.12
C ALA A 63 -14.71 8.21 2.12
N MET A 64 -14.75 8.65 0.85
CA MET A 64 -13.80 8.20 -0.17
C MET A 64 -12.44 8.65 0.31
N ARG A 65 -11.75 7.77 1.05
CA ARG A 65 -10.40 8.01 1.51
C ARG A 65 -9.53 8.03 0.26
N THR A 66 -8.88 9.17 0.03
CA THR A 66 -7.84 9.27 -0.99
C THR A 66 -6.66 8.44 -0.51
N GLU A 67 -6.61 7.23 -1.05
CA GLU A 67 -5.58 6.23 -0.78
C GLU A 67 -4.96 5.85 -2.12
N GLY A 68 -3.64 5.77 -2.17
CA GLY A 68 -2.89 5.32 -3.33
C GLY A 68 -1.87 4.27 -2.92
N THR A 69 -1.23 3.67 -3.91
CA THR A 69 -0.13 2.72 -3.73
C THR A 69 1.13 3.26 -4.37
N VAL A 70 2.28 3.03 -3.76
CA VAL A 70 3.57 3.38 -4.35
C VAL A 70 3.89 2.36 -5.45
N VAL A 71 3.91 2.80 -6.71
CA VAL A 71 4.23 1.93 -7.86
C VAL A 71 5.70 2.03 -8.26
N ARG A 72 6.37 3.14 -7.92
CA ARG A 72 7.81 3.32 -8.10
C ARG A 72 8.39 4.22 -7.02
N THR A 73 9.61 3.92 -6.62
CA THR A 73 10.46 4.76 -5.78
C THR A 73 11.77 5.04 -6.49
N ASN A 74 12.26 6.28 -6.38
CA ASN A 74 13.62 6.64 -6.73
C ASN A 74 14.27 7.38 -5.55
N GLU A 75 15.06 6.64 -4.77
CA GLU A 75 15.76 7.14 -3.59
C GLU A 75 16.83 8.18 -3.94
N LYS A 76 17.49 8.06 -5.10
CA LYS A 76 18.55 8.99 -5.51
C LYS A 76 18.03 10.40 -5.76
N LEU A 77 16.79 10.49 -6.22
CA LEU A 77 16.12 11.75 -6.54
C LEU A 77 15.00 12.07 -5.55
N ASN A 78 14.86 11.28 -4.47
CA ASN A 78 13.84 11.42 -3.43
C ASN A 78 12.43 11.65 -3.98
N PHE A 79 12.02 10.86 -4.97
CA PHE A 79 10.65 10.90 -5.48
C PHE A 79 10.02 9.51 -5.53
N VAL A 80 8.69 9.50 -5.43
CA VAL A 80 7.85 8.34 -5.62
C VAL A 80 6.77 8.63 -6.63
N VAL A 81 6.36 7.59 -7.35
CA VAL A 81 5.17 7.61 -8.19
C VAL A 81 4.08 6.87 -7.45
N LEU A 82 2.97 7.54 -7.24
CA LEU A 82 1.79 7.04 -6.56
C LEU A 82 0.71 6.75 -7.58
N ASP A 83 0.04 5.60 -7.43
CA ASP A 83 -1.15 5.22 -8.19
C ASP A 83 -2.37 5.25 -7.26
N PHE A 84 -3.32 6.12 -7.56
CA PHE A 84 -4.57 6.24 -6.83
C PHE A 84 -5.69 5.40 -7.45
N GLY A 85 -5.44 4.72 -8.58
CA GLY A 85 -6.48 4.06 -9.37
C GLY A 85 -7.64 5.03 -9.65
N PHE A 86 -8.87 4.56 -9.49
CA PHE A 86 -10.07 5.38 -9.70
C PHE A 86 -10.45 6.27 -8.49
N LYS A 87 -9.56 6.44 -7.52
CA LYS A 87 -9.78 7.32 -6.36
C LYS A 87 -9.42 8.76 -6.73
N ARG A 88 -9.95 9.71 -5.95
CA ARG A 88 -9.66 11.14 -6.14
C ARG A 88 -8.15 11.40 -5.98
N LEU A 89 -7.54 11.98 -7.00
CA LEU A 89 -6.15 12.42 -6.95
C LEU A 89 -5.94 13.58 -5.96
N PRO A 90 -4.82 13.56 -5.22
CA PRO A 90 -4.45 14.67 -4.35
C PRO A 90 -4.01 15.90 -5.16
N ARG A 91 -4.18 17.08 -4.58
CA ARG A 91 -3.70 18.33 -5.18
C ARG A 91 -2.19 18.46 -4.99
N ALA A 92 -1.51 19.09 -5.95
CA ALA A 92 -0.11 19.45 -5.81
C ALA A 92 0.10 20.31 -4.53
N GLY A 93 1.19 20.03 -3.81
CA GLY A 93 1.53 20.61 -2.52
C GLY A 93 0.97 19.86 -1.31
N GLN A 94 0.01 18.94 -1.48
CA GLN A 94 -0.52 18.17 -0.35
C GLN A 94 0.52 17.18 0.19
N GLN A 95 0.52 16.98 1.50
CA GLN A 95 1.31 15.96 2.16
C GLN A 95 0.49 14.69 2.38
N LEU A 96 1.08 13.54 2.09
CA LEU A 96 0.49 12.23 2.27
C LEU A 96 1.35 11.44 3.26
N GLY A 97 0.71 10.69 4.15
CA GLY A 97 1.40 9.71 4.96
C GLY A 97 1.60 8.42 4.17
N ILE A 98 2.78 7.83 4.26
CA ILE A 98 3.03 6.50 3.71
C ILE A 98 2.92 5.48 4.84
N TYR A 99 2.20 4.40 4.57
CA TYR A 99 1.90 3.34 5.51
C TYR A 99 2.36 1.99 4.97
N ARG A 100 2.97 1.18 5.83
CA ARG A 100 3.31 -0.22 5.56
C ARG A 100 2.68 -1.06 6.65
N LEU A 101 1.83 -2.02 6.26
CA LEU A 101 1.09 -2.88 7.20
C LEU A 101 0.29 -2.08 8.26
N GLY A 102 -0.19 -0.89 7.89
CA GLY A 102 -0.95 0.00 8.78
C GLY A 102 -0.11 0.93 9.66
N GLU A 103 1.22 0.79 9.68
CA GLU A 103 2.12 1.68 10.41
C GLU A 103 2.62 2.81 9.51
N LYS A 104 2.67 4.04 10.03
CA LYS A 104 3.18 5.20 9.27
C LYS A 104 4.71 5.13 9.23
N ILE A 105 5.26 4.84 8.06
CA ILE A 105 6.72 4.73 7.85
C ILE A 105 7.36 6.04 7.37
N GLY A 106 6.55 6.97 6.85
CA GLY A 106 7.09 8.16 6.21
C GLY A 106 6.04 9.15 5.76
N GLN A 107 6.52 10.19 5.08
CA GLN A 107 5.71 11.26 4.52
C GLN A 107 6.22 11.68 3.15
N VAL A 108 5.29 11.95 2.24
CA VAL A 108 5.57 12.48 0.92
C VAL A 108 4.78 13.75 0.67
N ARG A 109 5.29 14.63 -0.20
CA ARG A 109 4.60 15.83 -0.66
C ARG A 109 4.36 15.72 -2.15
N VAL A 110 3.11 15.85 -2.58
CA VAL A 110 2.75 15.80 -4.00
C VAL A 110 3.38 16.98 -4.73
N SER A 111 4.27 16.71 -5.68
CA SER A 111 4.92 17.73 -6.52
C SER A 111 4.23 17.85 -7.89
N GLY A 112 3.69 16.74 -8.41
CA GLY A 112 3.06 16.68 -9.74
C GLY A 112 4.08 16.50 -10.87
N PRO A 113 3.62 16.35 -12.15
CA PRO A 113 2.24 16.38 -12.62
C PRO A 113 1.42 15.15 -12.20
N ALA A 114 0.09 15.29 -12.25
CA ALA A 114 -0.82 14.16 -12.17
C ALA A 114 -1.24 13.75 -13.58
N TRP A 115 -1.13 12.45 -13.88
CA TRP A 115 -1.52 11.86 -15.16
C TRP A 115 -2.41 10.66 -14.92
N ASP A 116 -3.66 10.79 -15.37
CA ASP A 116 -4.71 9.77 -15.22
C ASP A 116 -4.93 9.41 -13.74
N THR A 117 -4.44 8.26 -13.28
CA THR A 117 -4.49 7.81 -11.88
C THR A 117 -3.18 7.98 -11.13
N TYR A 118 -2.14 8.45 -11.83
CA TYR A 118 -0.79 8.59 -11.29
C TYR A 118 -0.49 10.02 -10.86
N THR A 119 0.33 10.16 -9.82
CA THR A 119 0.94 11.43 -9.47
C THR A 119 2.35 11.23 -8.94
N VAL A 120 3.20 12.22 -9.16
CA VAL A 120 4.56 12.26 -8.59
C VAL A 120 4.51 12.98 -7.25
N ALA A 121 5.23 12.44 -6.27
CA ALA A 121 5.43 13.05 -4.96
C ALA A 121 6.90 12.97 -4.55
N ASP A 122 7.37 14.02 -3.88
CA ASP A 122 8.71 14.07 -3.29
C ASP A 122 8.68 13.43 -1.91
N ILE A 123 9.73 12.67 -1.58
CA ILE A 123 9.91 12.08 -0.25
C ILE A 123 10.34 13.19 0.72
N VAL A 124 9.54 13.40 1.76
CA VAL A 124 9.86 14.34 2.85
C VAL A 124 10.61 13.60 3.95
N GLU A 125 10.14 12.41 4.29
CA GLU A 125 10.63 11.61 5.41
C GLU A 125 10.36 10.12 5.16
N GLY A 126 11.26 9.27 5.65
CA GLY A 126 11.08 7.82 5.72
C GLY A 126 11.63 7.07 4.52
N GLU A 127 11.70 5.75 4.67
CA GLU A 127 12.18 4.84 3.63
C GLU A 127 10.99 4.16 2.95
N ILE A 128 10.66 4.62 1.74
CA ILE A 128 9.43 4.24 1.04
C ILE A 128 9.74 3.23 -0.05
N TRP A 129 9.05 2.11 -0.04
CA TRP A 129 9.21 1.04 -1.01
C TRP A 129 7.97 0.88 -1.89
N VAL A 130 8.16 0.16 -2.99
CA VAL A 130 7.07 -0.20 -3.90
C VAL A 130 6.09 -1.12 -3.16
N GLY A 131 4.80 -0.82 -3.26
CA GLY A 131 3.72 -1.53 -2.59
C GLY A 131 3.25 -0.87 -1.29
N ASP A 132 3.92 0.18 -0.80
CA ASP A 132 3.45 0.92 0.37
C ASP A 132 2.19 1.74 0.04
N GLU A 133 1.37 1.99 1.06
CA GLU A 133 0.10 2.70 0.93
C GLU A 133 0.27 4.20 1.23
N ALA A 134 -0.10 5.06 0.28
CA ALA A 134 -0.18 6.49 0.50
C ALA A 134 -1.59 6.88 0.93
N ARG A 135 -1.75 7.56 2.08
CA ARG A 135 -3.06 8.04 2.54
C ARG A 135 -3.01 9.53 2.81
N LEU A 136 -4.05 10.24 2.39
CA LEU A 136 -4.24 11.64 2.79
C LEU A 136 -4.56 11.70 4.30
N LYS A 137 -3.79 12.51 5.03
CA LYS A 137 -3.99 12.74 6.47
C LYS A 137 -5.33 13.40 6.74
#